data_AF-S1PYG8-F1
#
_entry.id   AF-S1PYG8-F1
#
_cell.length_a   1.000
_cell.length_b   1.000
_cell.length_c   1.000
_cell.angle_alpha   90.00
_cell.angle_beta   90.00
_cell.angle_gamma   90.00
#
_symmetry.space_group_name_H-M   'P 1'
#
loop_
_entity.id
_entity.type
_entity.pdbx_description
1 polymer ?
#
loop_
_entity_poly.entity_id
_entity_poly.type
_entity_poly.pdbx_seq_one_letter_code
_entity_poly.pdbx_strand_id
1 'polypeptide(L)' 'MTLYEILKAEFKTNAAIGRRFPKRGKPRGSQGVGKWKTRGVPEDVAILCHLDPKIPYQHPSLMNASHES' A
#
# COMPACT_ATOMS: atom_id res chain seq x y z
N MET A 1 5.73 -0.04 -12.08
CA MET A 1 4.69 -0.80 -11.35
C MET A 1 4.11 0.11 -10.28
N THR A 2 2.79 0.26 -10.20
CA THR A 2 2.11 1.04 -9.15
C THR A 2 2.17 0.30 -7.81
N LEU A 3 1.98 1.01 -6.68
CA LEU A 3 1.90 0.35 -5.37
C LEU A 3 0.80 -0.72 -5.34
N TYR A 4 -0.35 -0.47 -5.95
CA TYR A 4 -1.41 -1.48 -6.05
C TYR A 4 -0.93 -2.75 -6.75
N GLU A 5 -0.18 -2.63 -7.84
CA GLU A 5 0.35 -3.78 -8.59
C GLU A 5 1.41 -4.55 -7.78
N ILE A 6 2.27 -3.86 -7.04
CA ILE A 6 3.23 -4.48 -6.11
C ILE A 6 2.48 -5.31 -5.06
N LEU A 7 1.49 -4.70 -4.40
CA LEU A 7 0.68 -5.38 -3.39
C LEU A 7 -0.12 -6.55 -3.97
N LYS A 8 -0.59 -6.42 -5.21
CA LYS A 8 -1.31 -7.47 -5.92
C LYS A 8 -0.41 -8.66 -6.25
N ALA A 9 0.83 -8.41 -6.65
CA ALA A 9 1.83 -9.44 -6.91
C ALA A 9 2.22 -10.17 -5.62
N GLU A 10 2.36 -9.46 -4.51
CA GLU A 10 2.74 -10.00 -3.21
C GLU A 10 1.60 -10.82 -2.57
N PHE A 11 0.44 -10.20 -2.35
CA PHE A 11 -0.66 -10.79 -1.58
C PHE A 11 -1.67 -11.58 -2.44
N LYS A 12 -1.48 -11.59 -3.77
CA LYS A 12 -2.28 -12.32 -4.79
C LYS A 12 -3.73 -11.85 -4.95
N THR A 13 -4.44 -11.55 -3.86
CA THR A 13 -5.88 -11.22 -3.86
C THR A 13 -6.17 -9.89 -3.19
N ASN A 14 -7.22 -9.21 -3.64
CA ASN A 14 -7.64 -7.92 -3.06
C ASN A 14 -8.15 -8.10 -1.62
N ALA A 15 -8.74 -9.25 -1.32
CA ALA A 15 -9.13 -9.63 0.03
C ALA A 15 -7.92 -9.82 0.96
N ALA A 16 -6.83 -10.44 0.49
CA ALA A 16 -5.60 -10.59 1.27
C ALA A 16 -4.94 -9.23 1.54
N ILE A 17 -4.86 -8.35 0.54
CA ILE A 17 -4.41 -6.95 0.73
C ILE A 17 -5.27 -6.26 1.79
N GLY A 18 -6.60 -6.37 1.69
CA GLY A 18 -7.52 -5.74 2.64
C GLY A 18 -7.38 -6.25 4.08
N ARG A 19 -7.00 -7.52 4.26
CA ARG A 19 -6.67 -8.10 5.57
C ARG A 19 -5.32 -7.63 6.11
N ARG A 20 -4.31 -7.47 5.24
CA ARG A 20 -2.97 -6.97 5.62
C ARG A 20 -3.00 -5.51 6.05
N PHE A 21 -3.88 -4.70 5.45
CA PHE A 21 -3.98 -3.26 5.70
C PHE A 21 -5.39 -2.86 6.19
N PRO A 22 -5.77 -3.28 7.42
CA PRO A 22 -7.08 -2.96 7.98
C PRO A 22 -7.23 -1.46 8.23
N LYS A 23 -8.47 -0.95 8.15
CA LYS A 23 -8.80 0.42 8.55
C LYS A 23 -9.54 0.35 9.88
N ARG A 24 -8.97 0.96 10.93
CA ARG A 24 -9.53 0.94 12.31
C ARG A 24 -9.80 -0.48 12.82
N GLY A 25 -8.84 -1.38 12.63
CA GLY A 25 -8.94 -2.79 13.06
C GLY A 25 -9.85 -3.68 12.21
N LYS A 26 -10.56 -3.13 11.20
CA LYS A 26 -11.41 -3.90 10.29
C LYS A 26 -10.74 -4.10 8.93
N PRO A 27 -10.75 -5.32 8.36
CA PRO A 27 -10.25 -5.55 7.00
C PRO A 27 -10.94 -4.65 5.98
N ARG A 28 -10.19 -4.17 5.00
CA ARG A 28 -10.76 -3.43 3.88
C ARG A 28 -11.45 -4.39 2.92
N GLY A 29 -12.60 -4.00 2.39
CA GLY A 29 -13.35 -4.82 1.45
C GLY A 29 -12.61 -5.00 0.11
N SER A 30 -12.67 -6.20 -0.46
CA SER A 30 -12.04 -6.57 -1.73
C SER A 30 -12.39 -5.63 -2.89
N GLN A 31 -13.66 -5.23 -2.99
CA GLN A 31 -14.12 -4.26 -4.00
C GLN A 31 -13.52 -2.87 -3.79
N GLY A 32 -13.38 -2.43 -2.54
CA GLY A 32 -12.76 -1.15 -2.20
C GLY A 32 -11.27 -1.13 -2.55
N VAL A 33 -10.57 -2.23 -2.27
CA VAL A 33 -9.16 -2.41 -2.66
C VAL A 33 -9.01 -2.46 -4.18
N GLY A 34 -9.93 -3.09 -4.91
CA GLY A 34 -9.89 -3.11 -6.38
C GLY A 34 -9.92 -1.72 -7.01
N LYS A 35 -10.58 -0.74 -6.36
CA LYS A 35 -10.62 0.65 -6.83
C LYS A 35 -9.27 1.36 -6.69
N TRP A 36 -8.33 0.85 -5.90
CA TRP A 36 -6.99 1.46 -5.75
C TRP A 36 -6.18 1.42 -7.04
N LYS A 37 -6.47 0.47 -7.93
CA LYS A 37 -5.83 0.39 -9.25
C LYS A 37 -5.95 1.71 -10.03
N THR A 38 -7.11 2.38 -9.93
CA THR A 38 -7.38 3.62 -10.66
C THR A 38 -7.34 4.85 -9.76
N ARG A 39 -7.67 4.72 -8.47
CA ARG A 39 -7.75 5.84 -7.52
C ARG A 39 -6.48 6.08 -6.71
N GLY A 40 -5.47 5.22 -6.88
CA GLY A 40 -4.31 5.20 -6.01
C GLY A 40 -4.57 4.45 -4.69
N VAL A 41 -3.48 3.99 -4.09
CA VAL A 41 -3.48 3.38 -2.77
C VAL A 41 -3.57 4.50 -1.72
N PRO A 42 -4.41 4.36 -0.67
CA PRO A 42 -4.52 5.35 0.40
C PRO A 42 -3.16 5.67 1.05
N GLU A 43 -2.95 6.94 1.40
CA GLU A 43 -1.70 7.44 1.98
C GLU A 43 -1.25 6.65 3.23
N ASP A 44 -2.19 6.32 4.12
CA ASP A 44 -1.89 5.55 5.32
C ASP A 44 -1.30 4.17 5.00
N VAL A 45 -1.77 3.54 3.93
CA VAL A 45 -1.24 2.27 3.43
C VAL A 45 0.09 2.48 2.73
N ALA A 46 0.25 3.55 1.95
CA ALA A 46 1.49 3.86 1.23
C ALA A 46 2.67 4.08 2.20
N ILE A 47 2.45 4.84 3.28
CA ILE A 47 3.45 5.03 4.35
C ILE A 47 3.82 3.68 4.98
N LEU A 48 2.82 2.85 5.34
CA LEU A 48 3.10 1.52 5.91
C LEU A 48 3.89 0.62 4.96
N CYS A 49 3.65 0.73 3.65
CA CYS A 49 4.40 -0.03 2.65
C CYS A 49 5.85 0.45 2.53
N HIS A 50 6.10 1.76 2.66
CA HIS A 50 7.46 2.30 2.64
C HIS A 50 8.29 1.85 3.86
N LEU A 51 7.64 1.65 5.00
CA LEU A 51 8.28 1.17 6.22
C LEU A 51 8.48 -0.35 6.26
N ASP A 52 7.85 -1.10 5.36
CA ASP A 52 7.97 -2.57 5.29
C ASP A 52 9.02 -2.96 4.24
N PRO A 53 10.22 -3.43 4.64
CA PRO A 53 11.30 -3.74 3.71
C PRO A 53 10.98 -4.92 2.77
N LYS A 54 9.92 -5.68 3.06
CA LYS A 54 9.45 -6.76 2.17
C LYS A 54 8.65 -6.24 0.99
N ILE A 55 8.15 -5.01 1.07
CA ILE A 55 7.37 -4.37 0.02
C ILE A 55 8.31 -3.41 -0.70
N PRO A 56 8.68 -3.66 -1.97
CA PRO A 56 9.61 -2.81 -2.71
C PRO A 56 8.93 -1.51 -3.18
N TYR A 57 8.58 -0.65 -2.22
CA TYR A 57 7.90 0.62 -2.45
C TYR A 57 8.61 1.74 -1.69
N GLN A 58 8.86 2.84 -2.40
CA GLN A 58 9.44 4.03 -1.81
C GLN A 58 8.43 5.18 -1.92
N HIS A 59 8.13 5.81 -0.80
CA HIS A 59 7.15 6.88 -0.75
C HIS A 59 7.79 8.20 -1.23
N PRO A 60 7.30 8.86 -2.30
CA PRO A 60 7.97 10.02 -2.89
C PRO A 60 8.28 11.13 -1.89
N SER A 61 7.34 11.47 -1.00
CA SER A 61 7.53 12.52 0.00
C SER A 61 8.51 12.15 1.12
N LEU A 62 8.73 10.85 1.38
CA LEU A 62 9.63 10.39 2.44
C LEU A 62 11.06 10.14 1.93
N MET A 63 11.22 9.89 0.63
CA MET A 63 12.53 9.85 -0.02
C MET A 63 13.21 11.22 0.02
N ASN A 64 12.46 12.31 -0.14
CA ASN A 64 13.02 13.66 -0.11
C ASN A 64 13.38 14.10 1.32
N ALA A 65 12.69 13.59 2.34
CA ALA A 65 12.97 13.89 3.74
C ALA A 65 14.24 13.18 4.28
N SER A 66 14.72 12.13 3.60
CA SER A 66 15.93 11.40 3.99
C SER A 66 17.23 12.06 3.48
N HIS A 67 17.13 13.22 2.82
CA HIS A 67 18.24 13.97 2.22
C HIS A 67 18.49 15.35 2.85
N GLU A 68 17.90 15.61 4.03
CA GLU A 68 18.29 16.73 4.89
C GLU A 68 19.02 16.15 6.12
N SER A 69 20.35 16.15 6.06
CA SER A 69 21.27 15.84 7.16
C SER A 69 22.34 16.91 7.23
#